data_AF-A0A0J5S6U1-F1
#
_entry.id   AF-A0A0J5S6U1-F1
#
_cell.length_a   1.000
_cell.length_b   1.000
_cell.length_c   1.000
_cell.angle_alpha   90.00
_cell.angle_beta   90.00
_cell.angle_gamma   90.00
#
_symmetry.space_group_name_H-M   'P 1'
#
loop_
_entity.id
_entity.type
_entity.pdbx_description
1 polymer ?
#
loop_
_entity_poly.entity_id
_entity_poly.type
_entity_poly.pdbx_seq_one_letter_code
_entity_poly.pdbx_strand_id
1 'polypeptide(L)'
;MSAIDIRKRIDQDLVKKIFGNQKNAIDFLRLLGINEKVKKANDAYELIVKHWEYNKAYKVIRQIFESTPKYQKGKLGEDNIKVLLSEWVNLGFGNVEWPFSQGQFDNFVQHINSSTDSRDIKDSKVKTAAVRYRRIKEINTERNDYLETMIFLNNENVIPTLHHSRGLDFFIDGVSFDQKVSKSPTNEFKRDFGENWRDVAINHPEKVAEYLYTYQDEGRFGQEPRLFIVYLDEDVEPIKIKSILEKNKLKTPYSITFKYSHKVLGKKTYKTEAFVILLGNDL
;
A
#
# COMPACT_ATOMS: atom_id res chain seq x y z
N MET A 1 -17.80 -0.68 2.04
CA MET A 1 -18.11 0.30 0.97
C MET A 1 -17.86 -0.40 -0.34
N SER A 2 -18.78 -0.30 -1.30
CA SER A 2 -18.58 -0.83 -2.65
C SER A 2 -17.42 -0.11 -3.35
N ALA A 3 -16.85 -0.73 -4.38
CA ALA A 3 -15.92 -0.09 -5.30
C ALA A 3 -16.47 1.27 -5.77
N ILE A 4 -15.66 2.32 -5.69
CA ILE A 4 -16.04 3.67 -6.13
C ILE A 4 -15.52 3.86 -7.55
N ASP A 5 -16.41 4.16 -8.50
CA ASP A 5 -16.07 4.47 -9.89
C ASP A 5 -16.17 5.98 -10.16
N ILE A 6 -15.02 6.66 -10.18
CA ILE A 6 -14.93 8.12 -10.38
C ILE A 6 -15.25 8.54 -11.82
N ARG A 7 -15.46 7.60 -12.76
CA ARG A 7 -15.97 7.94 -14.10
C ARG A 7 -17.46 8.29 -14.06
N LYS A 8 -18.19 7.72 -13.10
CA LYS A 8 -19.65 7.84 -13.00
C LYS A 8 -20.08 8.76 -11.86
N ARG A 9 -19.31 8.80 -10.79
CA ARG A 9 -19.64 9.56 -9.59
C ARG A 9 -18.40 10.16 -8.96
N ILE A 10 -18.42 11.46 -8.76
CA ILE A 10 -17.50 12.16 -7.88
C ILE A 10 -18.30 13.05 -6.92
N ASP A 11 -17.81 13.18 -5.69
CA ASP A 11 -18.35 14.08 -4.68
C ASP A 11 -17.20 14.79 -3.96
N GLN A 12 -17.53 15.78 -3.13
CA GLN A 12 -16.51 16.58 -2.44
C GLN A 12 -15.60 15.74 -1.55
N ASP A 13 -16.10 14.65 -0.96
CA ASP A 13 -15.28 13.76 -0.13
C ASP A 13 -14.24 13.03 -0.97
N LEU A 14 -14.62 12.52 -2.14
CA LEU A 14 -13.68 11.91 -3.08
C LEU A 14 -12.67 12.91 -3.63
N VAL A 15 -13.11 14.12 -4.00
CA VAL A 15 -12.21 15.20 -4.41
C VAL A 15 -11.21 15.49 -3.28
N LYS A 16 -11.69 15.66 -2.04
CA LYS A 16 -10.82 15.88 -0.89
C LYS A 16 -9.81 14.75 -0.71
N LYS A 17 -10.20 13.48 -0.93
CA LYS A 17 -9.27 12.34 -0.87
C LYS A 17 -8.24 12.34 -2.00
N ILE A 18 -8.62 12.72 -3.23
CA ILE A 18 -7.72 12.77 -4.39
C ILE A 18 -6.71 13.91 -4.23
N PHE A 19 -7.20 15.12 -3.93
CA PHE A 19 -6.38 16.33 -3.96
C PHE A 19 -5.74 16.64 -2.60
N GLY A 20 -6.38 16.27 -1.49
CA GLY A 20 -5.88 16.42 -0.12
C GLY A 20 -5.91 17.86 0.43
N ASN A 21 -5.50 18.84 -0.38
CA ASN A 21 -5.36 20.23 0.01
C ASN A 21 -5.81 21.21 -1.08
N GLN A 22 -6.03 22.45 -0.68
CA GLN A 22 -6.50 23.53 -1.56
C GLN A 22 -5.53 23.83 -2.71
N LYS A 23 -4.22 23.77 -2.48
CA LYS A 23 -3.20 24.07 -3.50
C LYS A 23 -3.34 23.10 -4.69
N ASN A 24 -3.37 21.80 -4.41
CA ASN A 24 -3.54 20.78 -5.44
C ASN A 24 -4.85 20.94 -6.22
N ALA A 25 -5.95 21.29 -5.54
CA ALA A 25 -7.24 21.51 -6.19
C ALA A 25 -7.23 22.77 -7.09
N ILE A 26 -6.62 23.87 -6.65
CA ILE A 26 -6.48 25.08 -7.47
C ILE A 26 -5.56 24.82 -8.67
N ASP A 27 -4.45 24.12 -8.48
CA ASP A 27 -3.53 23.74 -9.56
C ASP A 27 -4.24 22.91 -10.63
N PHE A 28 -5.09 21.97 -10.22
CA PHE A 28 -5.95 21.19 -11.11
C PHE A 28 -6.95 22.05 -11.89
N LEU A 29 -7.71 22.91 -11.22
CA LEU A 29 -8.68 23.81 -11.86
C LEU A 29 -7.99 24.70 -12.89
N ARG A 30 -6.84 25.27 -12.55
CA ARG A 30 -6.03 26.10 -13.44
C ARG A 30 -5.55 25.33 -14.68
N LEU A 31 -5.07 24.10 -14.52
CA LEU A 31 -4.66 23.25 -15.65
C LEU A 31 -5.84 22.81 -16.53
N LEU A 32 -7.06 22.79 -16.00
CA LEU A 32 -8.28 22.63 -16.79
C LEU A 32 -8.74 23.93 -17.48
N GLY A 33 -8.05 25.05 -17.27
CA GLY A 33 -8.44 26.37 -17.80
C GLY A 33 -9.55 27.07 -17.00
N ILE A 34 -9.86 26.59 -15.80
CA ILE A 34 -10.89 27.16 -14.91
C ILE A 34 -10.21 28.15 -13.96
N ASN A 35 -10.35 29.44 -14.26
CA ASN A 35 -9.68 30.53 -13.54
C ASN A 35 -10.61 31.27 -12.57
N GLU A 36 -11.47 30.54 -11.86
CA GLU A 36 -12.35 31.13 -10.85
C GLU A 36 -11.58 31.46 -9.55
N LYS A 37 -11.94 32.58 -8.91
CA LYS A 37 -11.34 32.97 -7.62
C LYS A 37 -11.89 32.10 -6.50
N VAL A 38 -11.11 31.11 -6.10
CA VAL A 38 -11.41 30.22 -4.98
C VAL A 38 -10.78 30.76 -3.69
N LYS A 39 -11.58 30.97 -2.63
CA LYS A 39 -11.08 31.45 -1.32
C LYS A 39 -10.83 30.30 -0.36
N LYS A 40 -11.68 29.26 -0.34
CA LYS A 40 -11.56 28.11 0.56
C LYS A 40 -11.37 26.80 -0.21
N ALA A 41 -10.82 25.80 0.47
CA ALA A 41 -10.65 24.46 -0.10
C ALA A 41 -11.97 23.84 -0.59
N ASN A 42 -13.05 23.98 0.19
CA ASN A 42 -14.35 23.43 -0.17
C ASN A 42 -14.92 24.07 -1.45
N ASP A 43 -14.77 25.38 -1.63
CA ASP A 43 -15.19 26.06 -2.86
C ASP A 43 -14.45 25.47 -4.07
N ALA A 44 -13.16 25.15 -3.91
CA ALA A 44 -12.35 24.48 -4.93
C ALA A 44 -12.91 23.09 -5.22
N TYR A 45 -13.25 22.34 -4.18
CA TYR A 45 -13.73 20.97 -4.31
C TYR A 45 -15.10 20.92 -4.99
N GLU A 46 -16.01 21.83 -4.65
CA GLU A 46 -17.30 22.00 -5.31
C GLU A 46 -17.13 22.31 -6.79
N LEU A 47 -16.22 23.21 -7.14
CA LEU A 47 -15.95 23.56 -8.53
C LEU A 47 -15.38 22.37 -9.32
N ILE A 48 -14.51 21.56 -8.69
CA ILE A 48 -14.02 20.32 -9.30
C ILE A 48 -15.16 19.35 -9.56
N VAL A 49 -16.07 19.13 -8.60
CA VAL A 49 -17.24 18.26 -8.78
C VAL A 49 -18.10 18.75 -9.95
N LYS A 50 -18.36 20.05 -10.03
CA LYS A 50 -19.17 20.67 -11.09
C LYS A 50 -18.57 20.50 -12.49
N HIS A 51 -17.25 20.52 -12.61
CA HIS A 51 -16.54 20.45 -13.89
C HIS A 51 -15.85 19.11 -14.14
N TRP A 52 -16.25 18.06 -13.41
CA TRP A 52 -15.58 16.78 -13.46
C TRP A 52 -15.80 16.08 -14.81
N GLU A 53 -14.70 15.88 -15.53
CA GLU A 53 -14.66 15.12 -16.78
C GLU A 53 -13.50 14.14 -16.70
N TYR A 54 -13.79 12.86 -16.43
CA TYR A 54 -12.76 11.85 -16.12
C TYR A 54 -11.60 11.83 -17.13
N ASN A 55 -11.91 11.83 -18.44
CA ASN A 55 -10.91 11.76 -19.51
C ASN A 55 -9.98 13.00 -19.57
N LYS A 56 -10.42 14.14 -19.04
CA LYS A 56 -9.56 15.33 -18.89
C LYS A 56 -8.85 15.30 -17.54
N ALA A 57 -9.61 14.99 -16.49
CA ALA A 57 -9.14 14.97 -15.11
C ALA A 57 -7.97 14.00 -14.91
N TYR A 58 -8.04 12.79 -15.46
CA TYR A 58 -6.98 11.80 -15.27
C TYR A 58 -5.62 12.32 -15.76
N LYS A 59 -5.56 12.94 -16.95
CA LYS A 59 -4.32 13.50 -17.50
C LYS A 59 -3.73 14.58 -16.60
N VAL A 60 -4.58 15.49 -16.15
CA VAL A 60 -4.18 16.60 -15.29
C VAL A 60 -3.71 16.12 -13.92
N ILE A 61 -4.42 15.15 -13.31
CA ILE A 61 -4.02 14.59 -12.01
C ILE A 61 -2.67 13.89 -12.13
N ARG A 62 -2.46 13.08 -13.18
CA ARG A 62 -1.17 12.43 -13.43
C ARG A 62 -0.04 13.47 -13.58
N GLN A 63 -0.27 14.55 -14.33
CA GLN A 63 0.69 15.64 -14.47
C GLN A 63 1.01 16.31 -13.13
N ILE A 64 0.00 16.58 -12.29
CA ILE A 64 0.23 17.18 -10.97
C ILE A 64 1.03 16.23 -10.09
N PHE A 65 0.72 14.94 -10.12
CA PHE A 65 1.40 13.94 -9.30
C PHE A 65 2.92 13.95 -9.50
N GLU A 66 3.39 14.10 -10.75
CA GLU A 66 4.82 14.18 -11.08
C GLU A 66 5.54 15.36 -10.43
N SER A 67 4.81 16.41 -10.06
CA SER A 67 5.35 17.57 -9.33
C SER A 67 5.34 17.39 -7.80
N THR A 68 4.74 16.32 -7.28
CA THR A 68 4.58 16.14 -5.83
C THR A 68 5.86 15.62 -5.16
N PRO A 69 6.10 15.97 -3.87
CA PRO A 69 7.21 15.39 -3.11
C PRO A 69 7.14 13.86 -3.03
N LYS A 70 5.92 13.30 -3.04
CA LYS A 70 5.68 11.85 -2.99
C LYS A 70 6.29 11.15 -4.22
N TYR A 71 6.01 11.67 -5.41
CA TYR A 71 6.61 11.16 -6.64
C TYR A 71 8.13 11.31 -6.66
N GLN A 72 8.65 12.47 -6.25
CA GLN A 72 10.10 12.71 -6.23
C GLN A 72 10.83 11.77 -5.27
N LYS A 73 10.26 11.49 -4.08
CA LYS A 73 10.79 10.49 -3.15
C LYS A 73 10.77 9.10 -3.74
N GLY A 74 9.63 8.68 -4.31
CA GLY A 74 9.51 7.35 -4.89
C GLY A 74 10.47 7.10 -6.06
N LYS A 75 10.83 8.12 -6.85
CA LYS A 75 11.89 8.00 -7.86
C LYS A 75 13.27 7.66 -7.30
N LEU A 76 13.59 8.14 -6.10
CA LEU A 76 14.82 7.85 -5.38
C LEU A 76 14.71 6.60 -4.49
N GLY A 77 13.52 6.00 -4.41
CA GLY A 77 13.21 4.93 -3.48
C GLY A 77 14.09 3.70 -3.65
N GLU A 78 14.48 3.35 -4.88
CA GLU A 78 15.41 2.24 -5.12
C GLU A 78 16.75 2.42 -4.38
N ASP A 79 17.39 3.58 -4.56
CA ASP A 79 18.68 3.89 -3.96
C ASP A 79 18.55 4.05 -2.44
N ASN A 80 17.48 4.72 -1.97
CA ASN A 80 17.21 4.87 -0.55
C ASN A 80 17.03 3.51 0.15
N ILE A 81 16.26 2.59 -0.46
CA ILE A 81 16.06 1.25 0.08
C ILE A 81 17.39 0.49 0.15
N LYS A 82 18.23 0.56 -0.89
CA LYS A 82 19.57 -0.05 -0.89
C LYS A 82 20.44 0.48 0.25
N VAL A 83 20.46 1.79 0.46
CA VAL A 83 21.19 2.42 1.57
C VAL A 83 20.65 1.94 2.92
N LEU A 84 19.34 1.97 3.13
CA LEU A 84 18.72 1.56 4.40
C LEU A 84 18.95 0.08 4.73
N LEU A 85 18.91 -0.80 3.73
CA LEU A 85 19.23 -2.22 3.91
C LEU A 85 20.72 -2.43 4.22
N SER A 86 21.60 -1.66 3.60
CA SER A 86 23.05 -1.70 3.91
C SER A 86 23.33 -1.22 5.33
N GLU A 87 22.68 -0.12 5.76
CA GLU A 87 22.75 0.36 7.15
C GLU A 87 22.23 -0.69 8.15
N TRP A 88 21.15 -1.38 7.82
CA TRP A 88 20.60 -2.44 8.65
C TRP A 88 21.60 -3.57 8.88
N VAL A 89 22.30 -4.00 7.82
CA VAL A 89 23.37 -5.00 7.89
C VAL A 89 24.54 -4.49 8.74
N ASN A 90 24.98 -3.24 8.52
CA ASN A 90 26.08 -2.62 9.28
C ASN A 90 25.78 -2.49 10.78
N LEU A 91 24.50 -2.37 11.16
CA LEU A 91 24.06 -2.37 12.56
C LEU A 91 24.04 -3.77 13.19
N GLY A 92 24.35 -4.82 12.42
CA GLY A 92 24.41 -6.20 12.91
C GLY A 92 23.05 -6.79 13.26
N PHE A 93 21.96 -6.28 12.69
CA PHE A 93 20.61 -6.72 13.02
C PHE A 93 20.19 -8.05 12.38
N GLY A 94 21.00 -8.62 11.49
CA GLY A 94 20.64 -9.85 10.77
C GLY A 94 19.41 -9.65 9.90
N ASN A 95 18.47 -10.61 9.91
CA ASN A 95 17.26 -10.55 9.08
C ASN A 95 16.37 -9.34 9.40
N VAL A 96 15.72 -8.80 8.35
CA VAL A 96 14.80 -7.65 8.45
C VAL A 96 13.44 -8.09 9.00
N GLU A 97 13.40 -8.30 10.31
CA GLU A 97 12.23 -8.79 11.02
C GLU A 97 11.78 -7.86 12.14
N TRP A 98 10.45 -7.77 12.29
CA TRP A 98 9.83 -6.99 13.34
C TRP A 98 10.25 -7.52 14.71
N PRO A 99 10.75 -6.68 15.62
CA PRO A 99 11.11 -7.12 16.98
C PRO A 99 9.88 -7.48 17.82
N PHE A 100 8.70 -7.01 17.45
CA PHE A 100 7.40 -7.29 18.06
C PHE A 100 6.29 -6.85 17.08
N SER A 101 5.07 -7.36 17.28
CA SER A 101 3.90 -6.99 16.47
C SER A 101 3.61 -5.49 16.54
N GLN A 102 3.25 -4.87 15.42
CA GLN A 102 3.03 -3.43 15.36
C GLN A 102 1.97 -2.97 16.39
N GLY A 103 2.32 -1.96 17.21
CA GLY A 103 1.45 -1.47 18.28
C GLY A 103 1.49 -2.30 19.57
N GLN A 104 2.46 -3.22 19.70
CA GLN A 104 2.65 -4.06 20.89
C GLN A 104 3.96 -3.74 21.63
N PHE A 105 4.48 -2.52 21.50
CA PHE A 105 5.73 -2.14 22.18
C PHE A 105 5.60 -2.25 23.70
N ASP A 106 4.47 -1.81 24.28
CA ASP A 106 4.24 -1.89 25.72
C ASP A 106 4.22 -3.35 26.21
N ASN A 107 3.52 -4.23 25.49
CA ASN A 107 3.48 -5.66 25.80
C ASN A 107 4.87 -6.31 25.68
N PHE A 108 5.66 -5.90 24.68
CA PHE A 108 7.05 -6.33 24.53
C PHE A 108 7.91 -5.90 25.73
N VAL A 109 7.79 -4.65 26.19
CA VAL A 109 8.51 -4.16 27.38
C VAL A 109 8.07 -4.89 28.65
N GLN A 110 6.76 -5.15 28.82
CA GLN A 110 6.25 -5.96 29.94
C GLN A 110 6.86 -7.36 29.96
N HIS A 111 6.93 -8.02 28.79
CA HIS A 111 7.55 -9.33 28.68
C HIS A 111 9.04 -9.29 29.06
N ILE A 112 9.80 -8.29 28.59
CA ILE A 112 11.20 -8.10 28.99
C ILE A 112 11.32 -7.89 30.49
N ASN A 113 10.48 -7.06 31.09
CA ASN A 113 10.51 -6.80 32.53
C ASN A 113 10.27 -8.07 33.35
N SER A 114 9.40 -8.96 32.88
CA SER A 114 9.10 -10.25 33.51
C SER A 114 10.20 -11.31 33.38
N SER A 115 11.19 -11.11 32.50
CA SER A 115 12.31 -12.05 32.33
C SER A 115 13.28 -12.07 33.51
N THR A 116 14.08 -13.13 33.62
CA THR A 116 15.13 -13.29 34.64
C THR A 116 16.44 -12.57 34.32
N ASP A 117 16.49 -11.83 33.21
CA ASP A 117 17.70 -11.12 32.76
C ASP A 117 18.12 -10.00 33.72
N SER A 118 19.40 -9.63 33.69
CA SER A 118 19.90 -8.44 34.40
C SER A 118 19.32 -7.16 33.80
N ARG A 119 19.34 -6.06 34.57
CA ARG A 119 18.83 -4.75 34.13
C ARG A 119 19.52 -4.27 32.84
N ASP A 120 20.85 -4.37 32.77
CA ASP A 120 21.61 -3.95 31.59
C ASP A 120 21.23 -4.73 30.32
N ILE A 121 20.94 -6.04 30.46
CA ILE A 121 20.49 -6.87 29.34
C ILE A 121 19.08 -6.45 28.91
N LYS A 122 18.17 -6.20 29.86
CA LYS A 122 16.81 -5.72 29.56
C LYS A 122 16.84 -4.39 28.81
N ASP A 123 17.63 -3.43 29.29
CA ASP A 123 17.77 -2.11 28.67
C ASP A 123 18.35 -2.21 27.25
N SER A 124 19.36 -3.07 27.06
CA SER A 124 19.95 -3.33 25.74
C SER A 124 18.95 -3.93 24.75
N LYS A 125 18.12 -4.89 25.21
CA LYS A 125 17.05 -5.49 24.39
C LYS A 125 16.03 -4.45 23.95
N VAL A 126 15.56 -3.61 24.87
CA VAL A 126 14.59 -2.53 24.56
C VAL A 126 15.20 -1.52 23.58
N LYS A 127 16.43 -1.06 23.81
CA LYS A 127 17.12 -0.12 22.92
C LYS A 127 17.24 -0.68 21.50
N THR A 128 17.71 -1.92 21.38
CA THR A 128 17.88 -2.59 20.09
C THR A 128 16.55 -2.75 19.37
N ALA A 129 15.51 -3.20 20.08
CA ALA A 129 14.17 -3.36 19.51
C ALA A 129 13.56 -2.02 19.05
N ALA A 130 13.74 -0.95 19.82
CA ALA A 130 13.24 0.38 19.44
C ALA A 130 13.90 0.88 18.14
N VAL A 131 15.22 0.70 18.00
CA VAL A 131 15.95 1.07 16.77
C VAL A 131 15.49 0.21 15.59
N ARG A 132 15.41 -1.12 15.76
CA ARG A 132 14.89 -2.04 14.73
C ARG A 132 13.49 -1.63 14.26
N TYR A 133 12.58 -1.37 15.20
CA TYR A 133 11.21 -0.94 14.90
C TYR A 133 11.18 0.35 14.07
N ARG A 134 11.95 1.38 14.47
CA ARG A 134 12.07 2.64 13.72
C ARG A 134 12.61 2.43 12.32
N ARG A 135 13.65 1.62 12.16
CA ARG A 135 14.28 1.34 10.85
C ARG A 135 13.37 0.54 9.91
N ILE A 136 12.62 -0.45 10.41
CA ILE A 136 11.63 -1.16 9.58
C ILE A 136 10.52 -0.23 9.12
N LYS A 137 10.05 0.69 9.97
CA LYS A 137 9.04 1.68 9.59
C LYS A 137 9.54 2.57 8.44
N GLU A 138 10.78 3.00 8.50
CA GLU A 138 11.43 3.80 7.47
C GLU A 138 11.57 3.02 6.15
N ILE A 139 12.14 1.81 6.19
CA ILE A 139 12.25 0.90 5.03
C ILE A 139 10.90 0.66 4.36
N ASN A 140 9.86 0.37 5.15
CA ASN A 140 8.52 0.13 4.60
C ASN A 140 7.90 1.39 3.97
N THR A 141 8.24 2.58 4.49
CA THR A 141 7.75 3.84 3.93
C THR A 141 8.38 4.10 2.57
N GLU A 142 9.71 4.00 2.48
CA GLU A 142 10.44 4.16 1.21
C GLU A 142 10.01 3.09 0.19
N ARG A 143 9.82 1.84 0.64
CA ARG A 143 9.33 0.74 -0.20
C ARG A 143 7.94 1.03 -0.75
N ASN A 144 7.01 1.51 0.07
CA ASN A 144 5.67 1.86 -0.41
C ASN A 144 5.74 3.00 -1.43
N ASP A 145 6.43 4.10 -1.12
CA ASP A 145 6.56 5.24 -2.04
C ASP A 145 7.21 4.85 -3.38
N TYR A 146 8.21 3.97 -3.34
CA TYR A 146 8.84 3.37 -4.53
C TYR A 146 7.86 2.55 -5.35
N LEU A 147 7.18 1.57 -4.73
CA LEU A 147 6.23 0.69 -5.41
C LEU A 147 5.10 1.51 -6.03
N GLU A 148 4.58 2.51 -5.32
CA GLU A 148 3.49 3.32 -5.82
C GLU A 148 3.91 4.15 -7.04
N THR A 149 5.11 4.72 -7.02
CA THR A 149 5.68 5.47 -8.15
C THR A 149 5.92 4.57 -9.35
N MET A 150 6.38 3.34 -9.13
CA MET A 150 6.58 2.37 -10.20
C MET A 150 5.28 1.88 -10.82
N ILE A 151 4.25 1.62 -10.00
CA ILE A 151 2.91 1.29 -10.48
C ILE A 151 2.36 2.43 -11.35
N PHE A 152 2.47 3.67 -10.87
CA PHE A 152 2.05 4.86 -11.61
C PHE A 152 2.75 5.02 -12.97
N LEU A 153 4.07 4.83 -13.01
CA LEU A 153 4.87 4.99 -14.23
C LEU A 153 4.60 3.87 -15.25
N ASN A 154 4.39 2.64 -14.79
CA ASN A 154 4.25 1.47 -15.66
C ASN A 154 2.82 1.26 -16.21
N ASN A 155 1.84 1.97 -15.64
CA ASN A 155 0.42 1.82 -15.93
C ASN A 155 -0.25 3.19 -16.16
N GLU A 156 -0.58 3.49 -17.42
CA GLU A 156 -1.22 4.77 -17.81
C GLU A 156 -2.65 4.92 -17.30
N ASN A 157 -3.34 3.80 -17.05
CA ASN A 157 -4.71 3.73 -16.52
C ASN A 157 -4.79 3.98 -15.00
N VAL A 158 -3.66 4.18 -14.33
CA VAL A 158 -3.59 4.46 -12.89
C VAL A 158 -3.62 5.96 -12.61
N ILE A 159 -4.46 6.37 -11.66
CA ILE A 159 -4.48 7.72 -11.09
C ILE A 159 -4.10 7.59 -9.61
N PRO A 160 -2.97 8.17 -9.16
CA PRO A 160 -2.60 8.14 -7.75
C PRO A 160 -3.37 9.21 -6.97
N THR A 161 -3.43 9.06 -5.66
CA THR A 161 -3.82 10.18 -4.79
C THR A 161 -2.66 11.20 -4.69
N LEU A 162 -2.98 12.49 -4.79
CA LEU A 162 -1.99 13.58 -4.66
C LEU A 162 -1.59 13.83 -3.20
N HIS A 163 -2.29 13.20 -2.26
CA HIS A 163 -2.01 13.23 -0.83
C HIS A 163 -2.37 11.88 -0.20
N HIS A 164 -1.69 11.52 0.89
CA HIS A 164 -1.98 10.29 1.61
C HIS A 164 -3.42 10.29 2.15
N SER A 165 -4.23 9.37 1.67
CA SER A 165 -5.61 9.17 2.11
C SER A 165 -5.76 7.75 2.62
N ARG A 166 -6.31 7.58 3.83
CA ARG A 166 -6.42 6.26 4.44
C ARG A 166 -7.36 5.38 3.60
N GLY A 167 -6.87 4.20 3.20
CA GLY A 167 -7.67 3.20 2.48
C GLY A 167 -7.94 3.54 1.01
N LEU A 168 -7.12 4.41 0.42
CA LEU A 168 -7.19 4.77 -1.00
C LEU A 168 -5.83 5.27 -1.48
N ASP A 169 -5.16 4.46 -2.29
CA ASP A 169 -3.87 4.81 -2.87
C ASP A 169 -4.00 5.13 -4.37
N PHE A 170 -4.85 4.38 -5.07
CA PHE A 170 -5.03 4.50 -6.52
C PHE A 170 -6.49 4.50 -6.96
N PHE A 171 -6.69 5.02 -8.16
CA PHE A 171 -7.80 4.64 -9.02
C PHE A 171 -7.24 3.94 -10.26
N ILE A 172 -7.73 2.74 -10.57
CA ILE A 172 -7.34 1.98 -11.75
C ILE A 172 -8.58 1.90 -12.63
N ASP A 173 -8.52 2.48 -13.83
CA ASP A 173 -9.69 2.66 -14.70
C ASP A 173 -10.87 3.31 -13.98
N GLY A 174 -10.58 4.27 -13.11
CA GLY A 174 -11.56 5.01 -12.31
C GLY A 174 -12.07 4.27 -11.08
N VAL A 175 -11.71 3.01 -10.85
CA VAL A 175 -12.11 2.25 -9.65
C VAL A 175 -11.08 2.43 -8.53
N SER A 176 -11.53 2.74 -7.31
CA SER A 176 -10.67 2.89 -6.14
C SER A 176 -10.01 1.59 -5.67
N PHE A 177 -8.69 1.60 -5.48
CA PHE A 177 -7.92 0.50 -4.89
C PHE A 177 -7.02 0.98 -3.74
N ASP A 178 -6.95 0.17 -2.69
CA ASP A 178 -6.01 0.31 -1.57
C ASP A 178 -4.80 -0.61 -1.80
N GLN A 179 -3.58 -0.07 -1.68
CA GLN A 179 -2.36 -0.84 -1.82
C GLN A 179 -2.09 -1.63 -0.54
N LYS A 180 -1.75 -2.90 -0.71
CA LYS A 180 -1.31 -3.76 0.40
C LYS A 180 -0.06 -4.53 0.01
N VAL A 181 1.04 -4.20 0.67
CA VAL A 181 2.29 -4.94 0.56
C VAL A 181 2.32 -6.03 1.63
N SER A 182 2.43 -7.29 1.21
CA SER A 182 2.54 -8.44 2.10
C SER A 182 3.89 -9.12 1.92
N LYS A 183 4.51 -9.53 3.02
CA LYS A 183 5.78 -10.28 3.01
C LYS A 183 5.62 -11.75 2.57
N SER A 184 4.39 -12.26 2.52
CA SER A 184 4.07 -13.65 2.16
C SER A 184 2.60 -13.80 1.75
N PRO A 185 2.20 -14.93 1.13
CA PRO A 185 0.79 -15.24 0.84
C PRO A 185 -0.03 -15.68 2.08
N THR A 186 0.46 -15.40 3.30
CA THR A 186 0.04 -15.94 4.61
C THR A 186 0.63 -17.29 5.00
N ASN A 187 0.64 -17.58 6.30
CA ASN A 187 1.10 -18.86 6.85
C ASN A 187 0.08 -19.96 6.57
N GLU A 188 -1.21 -19.63 6.57
CA GLU A 188 -2.30 -20.53 6.26
C GLU A 188 -2.21 -21.01 4.82
N PHE A 189 -1.92 -20.11 3.87
CA PHE A 189 -1.72 -20.48 2.48
C PHE A 189 -0.57 -21.47 2.33
N LYS A 190 0.59 -21.17 2.92
CA LYS A 190 1.76 -22.06 2.88
C LYS A 190 1.47 -23.42 3.51
N ARG A 191 0.78 -23.45 4.65
CA ARG A 191 0.40 -24.69 5.34
C ARG A 191 -0.58 -25.53 4.50
N ASP A 192 -1.60 -24.90 3.93
CA ASP A 192 -2.68 -25.61 3.25
C ASP A 192 -2.21 -26.21 1.89
N PHE A 193 -1.23 -25.58 1.24
CA PHE A 193 -0.65 -26.07 -0.03
C PHE A 193 0.69 -26.80 0.11
N GLY A 194 1.27 -26.86 1.32
CA GLY A 194 2.52 -27.57 1.60
C GLY A 194 3.66 -27.13 0.68
N GLU A 195 4.54 -28.05 0.29
CA GLU A 195 5.69 -27.76 -0.59
C GLU A 195 5.31 -27.11 -1.93
N ASN A 196 4.09 -27.33 -2.42
CA ASN A 196 3.60 -26.79 -3.69
C ASN A 196 3.04 -25.36 -3.58
N TRP A 197 3.08 -24.74 -2.40
CA TRP A 197 2.49 -23.43 -2.16
C TRP A 197 2.96 -22.39 -3.18
N ARG A 198 4.24 -22.44 -3.58
CA ARG A 198 4.82 -21.46 -4.51
C ARG A 198 4.17 -21.54 -5.89
N ASP A 199 4.13 -22.74 -6.46
CA ASP A 199 3.52 -22.98 -7.78
C ASP A 199 2.03 -22.63 -7.76
N VAL A 200 1.33 -22.95 -6.67
CA VAL A 200 -0.07 -22.55 -6.50
C VAL A 200 -0.20 -21.02 -6.46
N ALA A 201 0.68 -20.31 -5.75
CA ALA A 201 0.63 -18.85 -5.71
C ALA A 201 0.81 -18.24 -7.11
N ILE A 202 1.80 -18.72 -7.87
CA ILE A 202 2.12 -18.21 -9.21
C ILE A 202 0.98 -18.49 -10.21
N ASN A 203 0.42 -19.71 -10.18
CA ASN A 203 -0.62 -20.12 -11.13
C ASN A 203 -2.03 -19.68 -10.69
N HIS A 204 -2.24 -19.40 -9.42
CA HIS A 204 -3.52 -18.99 -8.83
C HIS A 204 -3.38 -17.76 -7.90
N PRO A 205 -2.92 -16.61 -8.42
CA PRO A 205 -2.77 -15.38 -7.64
C PRO A 205 -4.08 -14.91 -6.98
N GLU A 206 -5.23 -15.22 -7.55
CA GLU A 206 -6.54 -14.96 -6.95
C GLU A 206 -6.74 -15.66 -5.60
N LYS A 207 -6.18 -16.87 -5.43
CA LYS A 207 -6.21 -17.58 -4.14
C LYS A 207 -5.32 -16.91 -3.11
N VAL A 208 -4.19 -16.35 -3.54
CA VAL A 208 -3.34 -15.56 -2.64
C VAL A 208 -4.12 -14.35 -2.09
N ALA A 209 -4.84 -13.64 -2.96
CA ALA A 209 -5.71 -12.55 -2.53
C ALA A 209 -6.83 -13.04 -1.59
N GLU A 210 -7.49 -14.16 -1.90
CA GLU A 210 -8.52 -14.75 -1.03
C GLU A 210 -7.98 -15.00 0.39
N TYR A 211 -6.82 -15.62 0.53
CA TYR A 211 -6.18 -15.87 1.83
C TYR A 211 -5.82 -14.57 2.55
N LEU A 212 -5.23 -13.60 1.82
CA LEU A 212 -4.93 -12.27 2.38
C LEU A 212 -6.20 -11.52 2.82
N TYR A 213 -7.37 -11.80 2.22
CA TYR A 213 -8.64 -11.27 2.68
C TYR A 213 -9.24 -12.01 3.87
N THR A 214 -9.16 -13.33 3.88
CA THR A 214 -9.70 -14.18 4.96
C THR A 214 -8.94 -14.04 6.27
N TYR A 215 -7.61 -13.91 6.23
CA TYR A 215 -6.75 -13.94 7.41
C TYR A 215 -6.25 -12.55 7.85
N GLN A 216 -7.06 -11.52 7.65
CA GLN A 216 -6.76 -10.17 8.15
C GLN A 216 -6.97 -10.06 9.67
N ASP A 217 -6.36 -9.04 10.29
CA ASP A 217 -6.68 -8.67 11.66
C ASP A 217 -8.01 -7.88 11.75
N GLU A 218 -8.83 -8.11 12.78
CA GLU A 218 -10.11 -7.40 12.97
C GLU A 218 -9.96 -5.87 12.95
N GLY A 219 -8.93 -5.34 13.61
CA GLY A 219 -8.67 -3.90 13.64
C GLY A 219 -8.20 -3.32 12.29
N ARG A 220 -7.92 -4.18 11.32
CA ARG A 220 -7.48 -3.86 9.95
C ARG A 220 -8.40 -4.46 8.90
N PHE A 221 -9.55 -5.01 9.31
CA PHE A 221 -10.49 -5.63 8.39
C PHE A 221 -10.95 -4.60 7.36
N GLY A 222 -10.83 -4.99 6.10
CA GLY A 222 -11.30 -4.22 4.96
C GLY A 222 -11.72 -5.15 3.83
N GLN A 223 -12.82 -4.76 3.17
CA GLN A 223 -13.45 -5.48 2.05
C GLN A 223 -13.41 -4.66 0.75
N GLU A 224 -12.82 -3.47 0.80
CA GLU A 224 -12.56 -2.63 -0.36
C GLU A 224 -11.64 -3.33 -1.38
N PRO A 225 -11.70 -2.94 -2.67
CA PRO A 225 -10.80 -3.46 -3.68
C PRO A 225 -9.34 -3.14 -3.35
N ARG A 226 -8.43 -4.09 -3.62
CA ARG A 226 -7.01 -3.95 -3.28
C ARG A 226 -6.07 -4.26 -4.42
N LEU A 227 -4.94 -3.56 -4.44
CA LEU A 227 -3.77 -3.96 -5.19
C LEU A 227 -2.79 -4.62 -4.20
N PHE A 228 -2.73 -5.94 -4.25
CA PHE A 228 -1.77 -6.71 -3.45
C PHE A 228 -0.42 -6.77 -4.17
N ILE A 229 0.64 -6.47 -3.41
CA ILE A 229 2.02 -6.70 -3.81
C ILE A 229 2.58 -7.71 -2.80
N VAL A 230 2.79 -8.94 -3.24
CA VAL A 230 3.07 -10.07 -2.35
C VAL A 230 4.45 -10.62 -2.62
N TYR A 231 5.32 -10.56 -1.63
CA TYR A 231 6.62 -11.21 -1.67
C TYR A 231 6.44 -12.72 -1.56
N LEU A 232 7.04 -13.47 -2.48
CA LEU A 232 7.23 -14.91 -2.40
C LEU A 232 8.61 -15.23 -1.79
N ASP A 233 9.59 -14.34 -2.00
CA ASP A 233 10.94 -14.43 -1.43
C ASP A 233 11.23 -13.18 -0.58
N GLU A 234 12.04 -13.33 0.47
CA GLU A 234 12.32 -12.24 1.42
C GLU A 234 13.37 -11.25 0.89
N ASP A 235 14.19 -11.67 -0.06
CA ASP A 235 15.41 -11.03 -0.54
C ASP A 235 15.31 -10.50 -1.98
N VAL A 236 14.09 -10.30 -2.50
CA VAL A 236 13.89 -9.79 -3.86
C VAL A 236 14.52 -8.41 -4.03
N GLU A 237 15.55 -8.35 -4.88
CA GLU A 237 16.28 -7.11 -5.14
C GLU A 237 15.42 -6.04 -5.80
N PRO A 238 15.66 -4.74 -5.52
CA PRO A 238 14.88 -3.64 -6.12
C PRO A 238 14.80 -3.67 -7.65
N ILE A 239 15.89 -4.04 -8.34
CA ILE A 239 15.92 -4.12 -9.81
C ILE A 239 14.99 -5.23 -10.32
N LYS A 240 14.90 -6.34 -9.59
CA LYS A 240 13.98 -7.43 -9.91
C LYS A 240 12.54 -6.98 -9.71
N ILE A 241 12.24 -6.31 -8.59
CA ILE A 241 10.93 -5.71 -8.33
C ILE A 241 10.51 -4.81 -9.49
N LYS A 242 11.39 -3.91 -9.94
CA LYS A 242 11.14 -3.05 -11.10
C LYS A 242 10.75 -3.86 -12.35
N SER A 243 11.55 -4.86 -12.69
CA SER A 243 11.29 -5.70 -13.88
C SER A 243 9.94 -6.43 -13.81
N ILE A 244 9.54 -6.90 -12.62
CA ILE A 244 8.25 -7.55 -12.41
C ILE A 244 7.12 -6.52 -12.57
N LEU A 245 7.25 -5.34 -11.98
CA LEU A 245 6.24 -4.28 -12.07
C LEU A 245 6.05 -3.79 -13.51
N GLU A 246 7.12 -3.73 -14.31
CA GLU A 246 7.05 -3.31 -15.72
C GLU A 246 6.21 -4.27 -16.58
N LYS A 247 6.27 -5.58 -16.28
CA LYS A 247 5.49 -6.63 -16.95
C LYS A 247 4.01 -6.64 -16.53
N ASN A 248 3.68 -6.12 -15.35
CA ASN A 248 2.32 -6.15 -14.79
C ASN A 248 1.49 -4.93 -15.23
N LYS A 249 0.55 -5.12 -16.17
CA LYS A 249 -0.22 -4.04 -16.82
C LYS A 249 -1.60 -3.70 -16.23
N LEU A 250 -1.90 -4.17 -15.02
CA LEU A 250 -3.12 -3.85 -14.23
C LEU A 250 -4.40 -3.66 -15.06
N LYS A 251 -4.71 -4.62 -15.96
CA LYS A 251 -5.83 -4.50 -16.91
C LYS A 251 -7.16 -4.99 -16.37
N THR A 252 -7.15 -6.14 -15.69
CA THR A 252 -8.38 -6.77 -15.20
C THR A 252 -8.13 -7.33 -13.81
N PRO A 253 -8.89 -6.89 -12.79
CA PRO A 253 -8.77 -7.44 -11.46
C PRO A 253 -9.43 -8.82 -11.37
N TYR A 254 -8.97 -9.62 -10.43
CA TYR A 254 -9.62 -10.86 -10.04
C TYR A 254 -10.87 -10.57 -9.20
N SER A 255 -11.95 -11.32 -9.43
CA SER A 255 -13.10 -11.31 -8.53
C SER A 255 -12.83 -12.23 -7.34
N ILE A 256 -12.80 -11.67 -6.14
CA ILE A 256 -12.46 -12.40 -4.92
C ILE A 256 -13.71 -12.59 -4.08
N THR A 257 -13.98 -13.83 -3.68
CA THR A 257 -15.00 -14.16 -2.69
C THR A 257 -14.33 -14.80 -1.50
N PHE A 258 -14.52 -14.24 -0.31
CA PHE A 258 -13.82 -14.70 0.89
C PHE A 258 -14.74 -14.74 2.10
N LYS A 259 -14.41 -15.58 3.08
CA LYS A 259 -15.11 -15.66 4.36
C LYS A 259 -14.24 -15.08 5.46
N TYR A 260 -14.83 -14.27 6.32
CA TYR A 260 -14.14 -13.65 7.45
C TYR A 260 -14.96 -13.82 8.73
N SER A 261 -14.29 -14.18 9.82
CA SER A 261 -14.92 -14.45 11.13
C SER A 261 -14.77 -13.24 12.05
N HIS A 262 -15.78 -12.38 12.07
CA HIS A 262 -15.79 -11.21 12.95
C HIS A 262 -15.97 -11.60 14.42
N LYS A 263 -15.27 -10.88 15.30
CA LYS A 263 -15.41 -11.06 16.76
C LYS A 263 -16.86 -10.90 17.25
N VAL A 264 -17.62 -9.96 16.67
CA VAL A 264 -19.00 -9.65 17.10
C VAL A 264 -20.04 -10.19 16.12
N LEU A 265 -19.80 -10.05 14.82
CA LEU A 265 -20.80 -10.36 13.78
C LEU A 265 -20.76 -11.82 13.30
N GLY A 266 -19.83 -12.62 13.83
CA GLY A 266 -19.60 -13.99 13.40
C GLY A 266 -19.06 -14.09 11.97
N LYS A 267 -19.24 -15.26 11.36
CA LYS A 267 -18.72 -15.56 10.02
C LYS A 267 -19.57 -14.90 8.94
N LYS A 268 -18.96 -14.04 8.12
CA LYS A 268 -19.59 -13.39 6.97
C LYS A 268 -18.85 -13.71 5.69
N THR A 269 -19.57 -13.68 4.56
CA THR A 269 -19.02 -13.83 3.22
C THR A 269 -19.02 -12.48 2.53
N TYR A 270 -17.90 -12.15 1.89
CA TYR A 270 -17.67 -10.89 1.19
C TYR A 270 -17.27 -11.16 -0.24
N LYS A 271 -17.58 -10.20 -1.13
CA LYS A 271 -17.14 -10.21 -2.52
C LYS A 271 -16.49 -8.87 -2.85
N THR A 272 -15.35 -8.91 -3.50
CA THR A 272 -14.57 -7.73 -3.87
C THR A 272 -13.73 -8.01 -5.12
N GLU A 273 -12.86 -7.07 -5.48
CA GLU A 273 -11.96 -7.15 -6.62
C GLU A 273 -10.52 -6.93 -6.15
N ALA A 274 -9.57 -7.66 -6.73
CA ALA A 274 -8.17 -7.47 -6.41
C ALA A 274 -7.25 -7.61 -7.60
N PHE A 275 -6.24 -6.76 -7.67
CA PHE A 275 -5.04 -7.03 -8.44
C PHE A 275 -4.01 -7.69 -7.54
N VAL A 276 -3.20 -8.59 -8.10
CA VAL A 276 -2.15 -9.28 -7.37
C VAL A 276 -0.89 -9.25 -8.21
N ILE A 277 0.17 -8.68 -7.63
CA ILE A 277 1.52 -8.69 -8.16
C ILE A 277 2.36 -9.54 -7.21
N LEU A 278 2.93 -10.62 -7.72
CA LEU A 278 3.82 -11.49 -6.96
C LEU A 278 5.28 -11.07 -7.20
N LEU A 279 6.05 -10.91 -6.14
CA LEU A 279 7.46 -10.57 -6.19
C LEU A 279 8.28 -11.80 -5.80
N GLY A 280 9.01 -12.37 -6.77
CA GLY A 280 9.87 -13.53 -6.57
C GLY A 280 11.11 -13.47 -7.46
N ASN A 281 12.20 -14.07 -7.02
CA ASN A 281 13.50 -14.04 -7.70
C ASN A 281 13.46 -14.74 -9.07
N ASP A 282 12.54 -15.68 -9.25
CA ASP A 282 12.30 -16.50 -10.44
C ASP A 282 11.27 -15.92 -11.44
N LEU A 283 10.63 -14.77 -11.14
CA LEU A 283 9.53 -14.18 -11.95
C LEU A 283 9.94 -13.16 -13.03
#